data_AF-H3GWF0-F1
#
_entry.id   AF-H3GWF0-F1
#
_cell.length_a   1.000
_cell.length_b   1.000
_cell.length_c   1.000
_cell.angle_alpha   90.00
_cell.angle_beta   90.00
_cell.angle_gamma   90.00
#
_symmetry.space_group_name_H-M   'P 1'
#
loop_
_entity.id
_entity.type
_entity.pdbx_description
1 polymer ?
#
loop_
_entity_poly.entity_id
_entity_poly.type
_entity_poly.pdbx_seq_one_letter_code
_entity_poly.pdbx_strand_id
1 'polypeptide(L)'
;MNQVPRYFETEPKSTITTRGVREVLLRKGGSSHKCFTATFTTTVEGEFLTPHLLFSKLKNKPKCPAGVLVDVNKTGMWNEDLLLAHAQTVVCGRKETQLYREPVLYLIDSYGCHVKLADSKRLERYNVFVLLAPPNLTNLLQPLDVAVNRSYQEFYRSKFDEYISLALQDKSLQTKAGNPKVLRSDTVAQWTLDWVSSKSAADVKKVFSLCGLVAKENFQVDQLHAPLKDILSTDFDVRKWHASYKHLVTEEAERELVRVSAPDWYIPEKERSTLFCCLSYDSDVLPHEYASALTNYMATLDDLLGLLDEEYLVWRSGITKIAVVISGLPAVRPDCRLSEGVLR
;
A
#
# COMPACT_ATOMS: atom_id res chain seq x y z
N MET A 1 0.90 -0.76 1.18
CA MET A 1 -0.09 0.11 1.86
C MET A 1 0.28 0.21 3.33
N ASN A 2 0.00 1.35 3.96
CA ASN A 2 0.19 1.54 5.39
C ASN A 2 -0.75 2.61 5.96
N GLN A 3 -1.00 2.53 7.27
CA GLN A 3 -1.85 3.43 8.03
C GLN A 3 -1.05 4.32 8.99
N VAL A 4 -1.49 5.57 9.11
CA VAL A 4 -0.90 6.58 9.99
C VAL A 4 -2.00 7.15 10.91
N PRO A 5 -2.12 6.66 12.15
CA PRO A 5 -3.04 7.24 13.13
C PRO A 5 -2.57 8.62 13.55
N ARG A 6 -3.50 9.59 13.59
CA ARG A 6 -3.25 11.00 13.92
C ARG A 6 -4.35 11.58 14.79
N TYR A 7 -3.96 12.48 15.67
CA TYR A 7 -4.90 13.37 16.33
C TYR A 7 -5.21 14.57 15.44
N PHE A 8 -6.43 15.09 15.56
CA PHE A 8 -6.80 16.34 14.90
C PHE A 8 -5.92 17.49 15.39
N GLU A 9 -5.65 17.50 16.70
CA GLU A 9 -4.77 18.44 17.36
C GLU A 9 -3.39 17.84 17.57
N THR A 10 -2.34 18.57 17.20
CA THR A 10 -0.95 18.17 17.45
C THR A 10 -0.28 19.13 18.43
N GLU A 11 0.65 18.62 19.23
CA GLU A 11 1.43 19.49 20.11
C GLU A 11 2.34 20.40 19.28
N PRO A 12 2.31 21.72 19.51
CA PRO A 12 3.13 22.65 18.77
C PRO A 12 4.61 22.45 19.13
N LYS A 13 5.47 22.59 18.13
CA LYS A 13 6.93 22.48 18.26
C LYS A 13 7.55 23.70 18.96
N SER A 14 6.87 24.84 18.85
CA SER A 14 7.27 26.14 19.39
C SER A 14 6.02 26.96 19.69
N THR A 15 6.08 27.80 20.73
CA THR A 15 4.97 28.68 21.09
C THR A 15 5.22 30.09 20.59
N ILE A 16 4.28 30.65 19.81
CA ILE A 16 4.32 32.04 19.35
C ILE A 16 3.47 32.88 20.30
N THR A 17 4.04 33.96 20.83
CA THR A 17 3.35 34.90 21.73
C THR A 17 3.61 36.34 21.31
N THR A 18 2.70 37.25 21.65
CA THR A 18 2.93 38.69 21.47
C THR A 18 4.07 39.15 22.37
N ARG A 19 4.98 39.95 21.83
CA ARG A 19 6.13 40.50 22.58
C ARG A 19 5.62 41.33 23.77
N GLY A 20 6.08 40.99 24.99
CA GLY A 20 5.71 41.68 26.23
C GLY A 20 4.67 40.95 27.11
N VAL A 21 4.17 39.79 26.69
CA VAL A 21 3.24 39.00 27.50
C VAL A 21 3.99 38.25 28.61
N ARG A 22 3.55 38.41 29.87
CA ARG A 22 4.14 37.76 31.06
C ARG A 22 3.94 36.25 31.11
N GLU A 23 2.86 35.74 30.51
CA GLU A 23 2.51 34.32 30.50
C GLU A 23 2.26 33.79 29.09
N VAL A 24 2.98 32.73 28.72
CA VAL A 24 2.79 32.04 27.45
C VAL A 24 1.75 30.94 27.63
N LEU A 25 0.48 31.26 27.37
CA LEU A 25 -0.60 30.28 27.47
C LEU A 25 -0.67 29.43 26.20
N LEU A 26 -0.41 28.12 26.35
CA LEU A 26 -0.69 27.13 25.32
C LEU A 26 -2.21 26.95 25.17
N ARG A 27 -2.80 27.65 24.21
CA ARG A 27 -4.22 27.47 23.86
C ARG A 27 -4.39 26.18 23.05
N LYS A 28 -4.77 25.10 23.73
CA LYS A 28 -5.21 23.85 23.08
C LYS A 28 -6.70 23.93 22.74
N GLY A 29 -7.10 23.23 21.68
CA GLY A 29 -8.52 23.04 21.40
C GLY A 29 -9.13 22.07 22.43
N GLY A 30 -10.45 22.09 22.58
CA GLY A 30 -11.16 21.21 23.50
C GLY A 30 -11.31 19.76 23.00
N SER A 31 -10.55 19.33 21.98
CA SER A 31 -10.78 18.06 21.26
C SER A 31 -9.55 17.17 21.10
N SER A 32 -8.63 17.21 22.06
CA SER A 32 -7.42 16.38 22.11
C SER A 32 -7.64 14.87 21.92
N HIS A 33 -8.86 14.37 22.17
CA HIS A 33 -9.24 12.97 22.01
C HIS A 33 -9.75 12.59 20.60
N LYS A 34 -9.90 13.56 19.69
CA LYS A 34 -10.33 13.28 18.31
C LYS A 34 -9.16 12.79 17.48
N CYS A 35 -9.29 11.58 16.96
CA CYS A 35 -8.31 10.98 16.07
C CYS A 35 -8.94 10.54 14.75
N PHE A 36 -8.09 10.46 13.74
CA PHE A 36 -8.35 9.86 12.45
C PHE A 36 -7.15 9.00 12.05
N THR A 37 -7.37 8.07 11.13
CA THR A 37 -6.30 7.25 10.57
C THR A 37 -6.23 7.55 9.09
N ALA A 38 -5.12 8.15 8.64
CA ALA A 38 -4.82 8.30 7.22
C ALA A 38 -4.26 6.99 6.70
N THR A 39 -4.58 6.60 5.47
CA THR A 39 -4.07 5.38 4.84
C THR A 39 -3.62 5.69 3.44
N PHE A 40 -2.40 5.28 3.14
CA PHE A 40 -1.75 5.53 1.86
C PHE A 40 -1.41 4.21 1.20
N THR A 41 -1.66 4.14 -0.10
CA THR A 41 -1.23 3.05 -0.96
C THR A 41 -0.44 3.64 -2.11
N THR A 42 0.77 3.13 -2.31
CA THR A 42 1.67 3.59 -3.37
C THR A 42 2.07 2.42 -4.26
N THR A 43 2.30 2.72 -5.53
CA THR A 43 2.87 1.78 -6.50
C THR A 43 4.39 1.93 -6.53
N VAL A 44 5.09 0.89 -6.98
CA VAL A 44 6.53 0.96 -7.24
C VAL A 44 6.87 1.98 -8.34
N GLU A 45 5.91 2.27 -9.23
CA GLU A 45 6.02 3.33 -10.24
C GLU A 45 5.92 4.76 -9.67
N GLY A 46 5.78 4.87 -8.35
CA GLY A 46 5.82 6.14 -7.65
C GLY A 46 4.49 6.86 -7.55
N GLU A 47 3.39 6.20 -7.90
CA GLU A 47 2.07 6.79 -7.84
C GLU A 47 1.46 6.59 -6.45
N PHE A 48 0.83 7.65 -5.93
CA PHE A 48 -0.09 7.54 -4.82
C PHE A 48 -1.47 7.20 -5.37
N LEU A 49 -2.00 6.06 -4.92
CA LEU A 49 -3.41 5.73 -5.14
C LEU A 49 -4.29 6.57 -4.22
N THR A 50 -5.60 6.57 -4.47
CA THR A 50 -6.57 7.38 -3.71
C THR A 50 -6.37 7.23 -2.20
N PRO A 51 -6.00 8.30 -1.48
CA PRO A 51 -5.81 8.23 -0.04
C PRO A 51 -7.14 7.96 0.67
N HIS A 52 -7.05 7.34 1.85
CA HIS A 52 -8.21 7.03 2.68
C HIS A 52 -8.08 7.67 4.06
N LEU A 53 -9.21 8.14 4.60
CA LEU A 53 -9.31 8.68 5.95
C LEU A 53 -10.42 7.95 6.72
N LEU A 54 -10.03 7.31 7.82
CA LEU A 54 -10.94 6.72 8.79
C LEU A 54 -11.12 7.67 9.97
N PHE A 55 -12.31 8.23 10.15
CA PHE A 55 -12.62 9.08 11.30
C PHE A 55 -13.26 8.27 12.43
N SER A 56 -12.76 8.44 13.64
CA SER A 56 -13.34 7.82 14.84
C SER A 56 -14.53 8.63 15.36
N LYS A 57 -15.48 7.94 16.01
CA LYS A 57 -16.54 8.55 16.84
C LYS A 57 -17.46 9.55 16.11
N LEU A 58 -17.59 9.43 14.79
CA LEU A 58 -18.56 10.16 13.99
C LEU A 58 -19.79 9.29 13.70
N LYS A 59 -20.99 9.88 13.76
CA LYS A 59 -22.24 9.18 13.42
C LYS A 59 -22.38 8.99 11.91
N ASN A 60 -22.07 10.02 11.14
CA ASN A 60 -22.22 10.06 9.68
C ASN A 60 -20.88 10.33 9.03
N LYS A 61 -20.71 9.83 7.80
CA LYS A 61 -19.55 10.17 6.97
C LYS A 61 -19.50 11.69 6.75
N PRO A 62 -18.38 12.37 7.07
CA PRO A 62 -18.26 13.79 6.81
C PRO A 62 -18.19 14.05 5.30
N LYS A 63 -18.71 15.20 4.85
CA LYS A 63 -18.54 15.65 3.48
C LYS A 63 -17.10 16.13 3.31
N CYS A 64 -16.32 15.43 2.51
CA CYS A 64 -14.92 15.74 2.20
C CYS A 64 -14.77 16.07 0.70
N PRO A 65 -13.68 16.75 0.29
CA PRO A 65 -13.38 16.99 -1.11
C PRO A 65 -13.31 15.69 -1.93
N ALA A 66 -13.50 15.78 -3.25
CA ALA A 66 -13.32 14.64 -4.13
C ALA A 66 -11.84 14.22 -4.17
N GLY A 67 -11.57 12.93 -4.40
CA GLY A 67 -10.21 12.38 -4.47
C GLY A 67 -9.69 11.75 -3.17
N VAL A 68 -10.50 11.72 -2.10
CA VAL A 68 -10.17 11.01 -0.85
C VAL A 68 -11.33 10.09 -0.46
N LEU A 69 -11.00 8.85 -0.10
CA LEU A 69 -11.97 7.91 0.45
C LEU A 69 -12.17 8.19 1.93
N VAL A 70 -13.42 8.09 2.38
CA VAL A 70 -13.77 8.41 3.77
C VAL A 70 -14.68 7.35 4.36
N ASP A 71 -14.25 6.84 5.50
CA ASP A 71 -15.03 5.96 6.36
C ASP A 71 -15.10 6.47 7.79
N VAL A 72 -16.08 5.98 8.53
CA VAL A 72 -16.27 6.29 9.94
C VAL A 72 -16.51 5.00 10.70
N ASN A 73 -15.93 4.88 11.90
CA ASN A 73 -16.30 3.84 12.83
C ASN A 73 -16.14 4.31 14.28
N LYS A 74 -16.57 3.46 15.23
CA LYS A 74 -16.56 3.83 16.66
C LYS A 74 -15.14 3.91 17.24
N THR A 75 -14.21 3.08 16.78
CA THR A 75 -12.91 2.85 17.41
C THR A 75 -11.76 3.66 16.78
N GLY A 76 -11.88 4.06 15.51
CA GLY A 76 -10.78 4.58 14.69
C GLY A 76 -9.82 3.49 14.17
N MET A 77 -10.10 2.22 14.46
CA MET A 77 -9.24 1.09 14.11
C MET A 77 -9.73 0.38 12.85
N TRP A 78 -8.81 -0.16 12.05
CA TRP A 78 -9.16 -0.97 10.89
C TRP A 78 -9.65 -2.36 11.30
N ASN A 79 -10.56 -2.91 10.50
CA ASN A 79 -11.00 -4.30 10.59
C ASN A 79 -10.87 -4.96 9.21
N GLU A 80 -11.10 -6.27 9.15
CA GLU A 80 -10.93 -7.04 7.92
C GLU A 80 -11.85 -6.55 6.78
N ASP A 81 -13.11 -6.25 7.08
CA ASP A 81 -14.06 -5.82 6.06
C ASP A 81 -13.72 -4.44 5.48
N LEU A 82 -13.33 -3.49 6.32
CA LEU A 82 -12.86 -2.18 5.87
C LEU A 82 -11.60 -2.31 5.03
N LEU A 83 -10.68 -3.18 5.45
CA LEU A 83 -9.44 -3.47 4.73
C LEU A 83 -9.69 -4.05 3.34
N LEU A 84 -10.58 -5.05 3.25
CA LEU A 84 -10.95 -5.64 1.99
C LEU A 84 -11.67 -4.64 1.08
N ALA A 85 -12.64 -3.90 1.60
CA ALA A 85 -13.39 -2.90 0.82
C ALA A 85 -12.46 -1.81 0.27
N HIS A 86 -11.50 -1.36 1.08
CA HIS A 86 -10.44 -0.46 0.64
C HIS A 86 -9.60 -1.09 -0.48
N ALA A 87 -9.10 -2.32 -0.30
CA ALA A 87 -8.29 -2.99 -1.33
C ALA A 87 -9.06 -3.21 -2.64
N GLN A 88 -10.34 -3.56 -2.57
CA GLN A 88 -11.20 -3.68 -3.75
C GLN A 88 -11.35 -2.34 -4.48
N THR A 89 -11.55 -1.25 -3.74
CA THR A 89 -11.75 0.08 -4.32
C THR A 89 -10.45 0.65 -4.90
N VAL A 90 -9.36 0.58 -4.12
CA VAL A 90 -8.11 1.29 -4.40
C VAL A 90 -7.15 0.46 -5.24
N VAL A 91 -7.04 -0.84 -4.96
CA VAL A 91 -6.09 -1.73 -5.64
C VAL A 91 -6.74 -2.40 -6.84
N CYS A 92 -7.92 -3.00 -6.66
CA CYS A 92 -8.61 -3.76 -7.70
C CYS A 92 -9.43 -2.87 -8.67
N GLY A 93 -9.75 -1.65 -8.24
CA GLY A 93 -10.49 -0.68 -9.05
C GLY A 93 -9.66 0.02 -10.12
N ARG A 94 -8.36 -0.27 -10.21
CA ARG A 94 -7.44 0.33 -11.19
C ARG A 94 -7.57 -0.35 -12.55
N LYS A 95 -7.30 0.37 -13.62
CA LYS A 95 -7.42 -0.13 -15.00
C LYS A 95 -6.51 -1.33 -15.25
N GLU A 96 -5.30 -1.27 -14.68
CA GLU A 96 -4.26 -2.29 -14.78
C GLU A 96 -4.68 -3.61 -14.11
N THR A 97 -5.55 -3.54 -13.10
CA THR A 97 -6.02 -4.71 -12.34
C THR A 97 -7.40 -5.20 -12.75
N GLN A 98 -8.16 -4.37 -13.47
CA GLN A 98 -9.47 -4.74 -13.96
C GLN A 98 -9.33 -5.91 -14.94
N LEU A 99 -10.35 -6.77 -14.95
CA LEU A 99 -10.36 -8.01 -15.75
C LEU A 99 -9.17 -8.95 -15.44
N TYR A 100 -8.60 -8.84 -14.24
CA TYR A 100 -7.54 -9.74 -13.74
C TYR A 100 -6.23 -9.69 -14.55
N ARG A 101 -6.01 -8.60 -15.29
CA ARG A 101 -4.91 -8.43 -16.27
C ARG A 101 -3.52 -8.57 -15.65
N GLU A 102 -3.23 -7.72 -14.67
CA GLU A 102 -1.92 -7.67 -14.06
C GLU A 102 -1.95 -8.26 -12.65
N PRO A 103 -1.05 -9.22 -12.33
CA PRO A 103 -0.88 -9.68 -10.97
C PRO A 103 -0.31 -8.55 -10.10
N VAL A 104 -0.86 -8.35 -8.92
CA VAL A 104 -0.40 -7.34 -7.96
C VAL A 104 0.20 -8.00 -6.74
N LEU A 105 1.42 -7.61 -6.39
CA LEU A 105 1.98 -7.88 -5.07
C LEU A 105 1.60 -6.76 -4.10
N TYR A 106 0.69 -7.07 -3.18
CA TYR A 106 0.17 -6.11 -2.20
C TYR A 106 0.93 -6.21 -0.87
N LEU A 107 1.95 -5.36 -0.72
CA LEU A 107 2.79 -5.30 0.48
C LEU A 107 2.11 -4.52 1.62
N ILE A 108 1.90 -5.16 2.77
CA ILE A 108 1.34 -4.57 4.00
C ILE A 108 2.10 -5.07 5.23
N ASP A 109 1.99 -4.39 6.37
CA ASP A 109 2.59 -4.86 7.62
C ASP A 109 1.83 -6.06 8.22
N SER A 110 2.39 -6.68 9.26
CA SER A 110 1.81 -7.82 9.96
C SER A 110 0.78 -7.42 11.03
N TYR A 111 0.05 -6.31 10.86
CA TYR A 111 -1.04 -5.94 11.77
C TYR A 111 -2.16 -6.98 11.79
N GLY A 112 -2.84 -7.17 12.93
CA GLY A 112 -3.76 -8.30 13.13
C GLY A 112 -4.88 -8.44 12.09
N CYS A 113 -5.43 -7.34 11.55
CA CYS A 113 -6.41 -7.45 10.45
C CYS A 113 -5.78 -7.67 9.07
N HIS A 114 -4.50 -7.32 8.89
CA HIS A 114 -3.73 -7.58 7.66
C HIS A 114 -3.37 -9.05 7.53
N VAL A 115 -2.93 -9.66 8.64
CA VAL A 115 -2.65 -11.09 8.72
C VAL A 115 -3.90 -11.87 8.34
N LYS A 116 -5.06 -11.54 8.93
CA LYS A 116 -6.33 -12.17 8.59
C LYS A 116 -6.70 -12.03 7.11
N LEU A 117 -6.48 -10.85 6.53
CA LEU A 117 -6.71 -10.65 5.09
C LEU A 117 -5.78 -11.53 4.25
N ALA A 118 -4.50 -11.60 4.58
CA ALA A 118 -3.53 -12.45 3.90
C ALA A 118 -3.94 -13.93 3.98
N ASP A 119 -4.28 -14.41 5.17
CA ASP A 119 -4.72 -15.80 5.42
C ASP A 119 -6.01 -16.14 4.69
N SER A 120 -6.93 -15.18 4.58
CA SER A 120 -8.23 -15.38 3.94
C SER A 120 -8.14 -15.63 2.43
N LYS A 121 -7.04 -15.22 1.78
CA LYS A 121 -6.82 -15.28 0.33
C LYS A 121 -7.94 -14.64 -0.51
N ARG A 122 -8.79 -13.82 0.10
CA ARG A 122 -9.96 -13.18 -0.54
C ARG A 122 -9.58 -12.23 -1.69
N LEU A 123 -8.31 -11.84 -1.76
CA LEU A 123 -7.75 -10.98 -2.80
C LEU A 123 -7.16 -11.76 -3.99
N GLU A 124 -6.84 -13.05 -3.83
CA GLU A 124 -6.26 -13.86 -4.92
C GLU A 124 -7.23 -14.00 -6.10
N ARG A 125 -8.55 -14.02 -5.84
CA ARG A 125 -9.59 -13.99 -6.88
C ARG A 125 -9.57 -12.72 -7.74
N TYR A 126 -8.84 -11.68 -7.32
CA TYR A 126 -8.62 -10.45 -8.08
C TYR A 126 -7.22 -10.37 -8.70
N ASN A 127 -6.48 -11.48 -8.73
CA ASN A 127 -5.06 -11.51 -9.11
C ASN A 127 -4.19 -10.61 -8.20
N VAL A 128 -4.59 -10.45 -6.93
CA VAL A 128 -3.88 -9.66 -5.93
C VAL A 128 -3.36 -10.57 -4.83
N PHE A 129 -2.03 -10.66 -4.72
CA PHE A 129 -1.32 -11.50 -3.76
C PHE A 129 -0.78 -10.66 -2.62
N VAL A 130 -1.12 -11.00 -1.38
CA VAL A 130 -0.70 -10.23 -0.21
C VAL A 130 0.67 -10.70 0.25
N LEU A 131 1.61 -9.77 0.43
CA LEU A 131 2.90 -10.01 1.07
C LEU A 131 2.93 -9.27 2.40
N LEU A 132 3.15 -10.00 3.49
CA LEU A 132 3.34 -9.42 4.81
C LEU A 132 4.80 -9.05 4.99
N ALA A 133 5.06 -7.79 5.32
CA ALA A 133 6.37 -7.38 5.82
C ALA A 133 6.62 -8.11 7.15
N PRO A 134 7.80 -8.73 7.33
CA PRO A 134 8.11 -9.42 8.57
C PRO A 134 7.98 -8.48 9.78
N PRO A 135 7.53 -9.00 10.94
CA PRO A 135 7.45 -8.23 12.16
C PRO A 135 8.78 -7.54 12.48
N ASN A 136 8.70 -6.29 12.96
CA ASN A 136 9.86 -5.47 13.33
C ASN A 136 10.82 -5.10 12.19
N LEU A 137 10.47 -5.39 10.93
CA LEU A 137 11.26 -5.00 9.76
C LEU A 137 10.55 -3.98 8.87
N THR A 138 9.39 -3.44 9.27
CA THR A 138 8.64 -2.49 8.43
C THR A 138 9.43 -1.20 8.19
N ASN A 139 10.19 -0.74 9.18
CA ASN A 139 11.10 0.39 9.08
C ASN A 139 12.31 0.17 8.14
N LEU A 140 12.50 -1.04 7.61
CA LEU A 140 13.53 -1.36 6.61
C LEU A 140 12.90 -1.75 5.26
N LEU A 141 11.86 -2.58 5.30
CA LEU A 141 11.31 -3.25 4.12
C LEU A 141 10.02 -2.61 3.59
N GLN A 142 9.37 -1.74 4.38
CA GLN A 142 8.11 -1.12 3.98
C GLN A 142 8.34 0.34 3.57
N PRO A 143 8.20 0.68 2.26
CA PRO A 143 8.50 2.03 1.75
C PRO A 143 7.74 3.15 2.47
N LEU A 144 6.49 2.88 2.86
CA LEU A 144 5.67 3.89 3.52
C LEU A 144 6.20 4.26 4.91
N ASP A 145 6.64 3.28 5.70
CA ASP A 145 7.27 3.51 7.01
C ASP A 145 8.66 4.16 6.91
N VAL A 146 9.46 3.77 5.91
CA VAL A 146 10.84 4.26 5.76
C VAL A 146 10.91 5.77 5.62
N ALA A 147 10.02 6.39 4.84
CA ALA A 147 10.11 7.83 4.55
C ALA A 147 8.76 8.55 4.47
N VAL A 148 7.73 7.88 3.95
CA VAL A 148 6.50 8.56 3.55
C VAL A 148 5.67 8.99 4.76
N ASN A 149 5.50 8.10 5.74
CA ASN A 149 4.72 8.34 6.94
C ASN A 149 5.26 9.51 7.76
N ARG A 150 6.58 9.57 7.98
CA ARG A 150 7.22 10.68 8.70
C ARG A 150 6.97 12.02 7.99
N SER A 151 7.11 12.04 6.66
CA SER A 151 6.87 13.24 5.87
C SER A 151 5.42 13.75 5.99
N TYR A 152 4.44 12.84 6.00
CA TYR A 152 3.04 13.21 6.23
C TYR A 152 2.81 13.81 7.62
N GLN A 153 3.36 13.17 8.65
CA GLN A 153 3.23 13.62 10.03
C GLN A 153 3.81 15.02 10.25
N GLU A 154 4.94 15.32 9.62
CA GLU A 154 5.58 16.64 9.66
C GLU A 154 4.78 17.70 8.92
N PHE A 155 4.30 17.39 7.71
CA PHE A 155 3.44 18.28 6.95
C PHE A 155 2.15 18.62 7.71
N TYR A 156 1.46 17.60 8.23
CA TYR A 156 0.22 17.80 8.98
C TYR A 156 0.44 18.70 10.18
N ARG A 157 1.56 18.52 10.90
CA ARG A 157 1.91 19.37 12.05
C ARG A 157 2.18 20.81 11.61
N SER A 158 2.90 21.04 10.52
CA SER A 158 3.12 22.39 9.97
C SER A 158 1.79 23.08 9.64
N LYS A 159 0.88 22.36 8.98
CA LYS A 159 -0.45 22.89 8.65
C LYS A 159 -1.28 23.19 9.89
N PHE A 160 -1.16 22.37 10.93
CA PHE A 160 -1.80 22.62 12.20
C PHE A 160 -1.24 23.88 12.89
N ASP A 161 0.08 24.06 12.90
CA ASP A 161 0.73 25.25 13.47
C ASP A 161 0.32 26.53 12.71
N GLU A 162 0.21 26.46 11.37
CA GLU A 162 -0.34 27.53 10.53
C GLU A 162 -1.79 27.85 10.90
N TYR A 163 -2.63 26.82 11.05
CA TYR A 163 -4.03 26.98 11.45
C TYR A 163 -4.17 27.66 12.82
N ILE A 164 -3.38 27.24 13.81
CA ILE A 164 -3.38 27.86 15.14
C ILE A 164 -2.96 29.33 15.05
N SER A 165 -1.92 29.63 14.27
CA SER A 165 -1.44 31.00 14.07
C SER A 165 -2.52 31.91 13.46
N LEU A 166 -3.26 31.41 12.47
CA LEU A 166 -4.42 32.11 11.88
C LEU A 166 -5.56 32.25 12.89
N ALA A 167 -5.87 31.19 13.63
CA ALA A 167 -6.94 31.19 14.62
C ALA A 167 -6.69 32.15 15.79
N LEU A 168 -5.43 32.51 16.07
CA LEU A 168 -5.11 33.54 17.06
C LEU A 168 -5.44 34.97 16.58
N GLN A 169 -5.46 35.20 15.27
CA GLN A 169 -5.71 36.51 14.65
C GLN A 169 -7.17 36.67 14.22
N ASP A 170 -7.79 35.60 13.71
CA ASP A 170 -9.15 35.62 13.19
C ASP A 170 -10.17 35.10 14.23
N LYS A 171 -11.04 36.01 14.71
CA LYS A 171 -12.14 35.69 15.62
C LYS A 171 -13.14 34.70 15.02
N SER A 172 -13.25 34.61 13.70
CA SER A 172 -14.13 33.66 13.01
C SER A 172 -13.70 32.21 13.27
N LEU A 173 -12.41 31.98 13.50
CA LEU A 173 -11.81 30.69 13.81
C LEU A 173 -11.73 30.41 15.31
N GLN A 174 -12.28 31.30 16.15
CA GLN A 174 -12.31 31.16 17.60
C GLN A 174 -13.70 30.76 18.10
N THR A 175 -13.74 30.00 19.18
CA THR A 175 -14.94 29.75 19.98
C THR A 175 -15.35 31.03 20.71
N LYS A 176 -16.56 31.06 21.30
CA LYS A 176 -17.01 32.20 22.13
C LYS A 176 -16.06 32.50 23.30
N ALA A 177 -15.31 31.50 23.77
CA ALA A 177 -14.31 31.62 24.83
C ALA A 177 -12.92 32.08 24.34
N GLY A 178 -12.75 32.36 23.03
CA GLY A 178 -11.47 32.79 22.45
C GLY A 178 -10.45 31.67 22.19
N ASN A 179 -10.85 30.40 22.34
CA ASN A 179 -10.01 29.25 21.98
C ASN A 179 -10.16 28.92 20.49
N PRO A 180 -9.10 28.47 19.79
CA PRO A 180 -9.22 27.98 18.41
C PRO A 180 -10.30 26.91 18.27
N LYS A 181 -11.08 26.99 17.19
CA LYS A 181 -12.09 25.97 16.87
C LYS A 181 -11.40 24.64 16.54
N VAL A 182 -12.15 23.56 16.74
CA VAL A 182 -11.72 22.21 16.33
C VAL A 182 -11.64 22.14 14.81
N LEU A 183 -10.58 21.54 14.29
CA LEU A 183 -10.42 21.32 12.85
C LEU A 183 -11.59 20.48 12.31
N ARG A 184 -12.07 20.84 11.12
CA ARG A 184 -13.14 20.10 10.45
C ARG A 184 -12.54 18.96 9.62
N SER A 185 -13.29 17.88 9.45
CA SER A 185 -12.85 16.70 8.69
C SER A 185 -12.55 17.01 7.22
N ASP A 186 -13.24 17.99 6.61
CA ASP A 186 -12.95 18.44 5.25
C ASP A 186 -11.61 19.18 5.16
N THR A 187 -11.23 19.95 6.19
CA THR A 187 -9.89 20.56 6.27
C THR A 187 -8.79 19.51 6.37
N VAL A 188 -8.97 18.50 7.23
CA VAL A 188 -8.03 17.36 7.33
C VAL A 188 -7.88 16.67 5.97
N ALA A 189 -9.01 16.38 5.33
CA ALA A 189 -9.05 15.74 4.02
C ALA A 189 -8.36 16.57 2.93
N GLN A 190 -8.56 17.88 2.91
CA GLN A 190 -7.88 18.76 1.96
C GLN A 190 -6.37 18.76 2.20
N TRP A 191 -5.91 18.86 3.45
CA TRP A 191 -4.48 18.80 3.76
C TRP A 191 -3.85 17.46 3.37
N THR A 192 -4.58 16.34 3.50
CA THR A 192 -4.11 15.04 3.00
C THR A 192 -3.92 15.07 1.49
N LEU A 193 -4.87 15.64 0.73
CA LEU A 193 -4.75 15.78 -0.73
C LEU A 193 -3.61 16.71 -1.14
N ASP A 194 -3.47 17.85 -0.47
CA ASP A 194 -2.38 18.81 -0.72
C ASP A 194 -1.01 18.15 -0.50
N TRP A 195 -0.89 17.33 0.55
CA TRP A 195 0.34 16.59 0.82
C TRP A 195 0.62 15.52 -0.23
N VAL A 196 -0.37 14.72 -0.63
CA VAL A 196 -0.20 13.72 -1.70
C VAL A 196 0.26 14.40 -2.98
N SER A 197 -0.38 15.53 -3.34
CA SER A 197 -0.05 16.31 -4.54
C SER A 197 1.34 16.95 -4.49
N SER A 198 1.91 17.12 -3.28
CA SER A 198 3.28 17.63 -3.11
C SER A 198 4.37 16.60 -3.36
N LYS A 199 4.03 15.31 -3.55
CA LYS A 199 5.01 14.24 -3.72
C LYS A 199 5.30 13.99 -5.19
N SER A 200 6.59 13.85 -5.50
CA SER A 200 7.02 13.43 -6.83
C SER A 200 7.08 11.91 -6.93
N ALA A 201 6.79 11.37 -8.12
CA ALA A 201 6.96 9.94 -8.38
C ALA A 201 8.42 9.49 -8.16
N ALA A 202 9.39 10.36 -8.46
CA ALA A 202 10.80 10.09 -8.24
C ALA A 202 11.14 9.86 -6.76
N ASP A 203 10.55 10.64 -5.85
CA ASP A 203 10.76 10.45 -4.40
C ASP A 203 10.22 9.09 -3.94
N VAL A 204 9.04 8.70 -4.42
CA VAL A 204 8.44 7.41 -4.06
C VAL A 204 9.26 6.26 -4.62
N LYS A 205 9.62 6.29 -5.92
CA LYS A 205 10.49 5.28 -6.57
C LYS A 205 11.82 5.11 -5.83
N LYS A 206 12.42 6.22 -5.40
CA LYS A 206 13.66 6.20 -4.61
C LYS A 206 13.47 5.44 -3.31
N VAL A 207 12.37 5.65 -2.60
CA VAL A 207 12.10 4.95 -1.32
C VAL A 207 11.87 3.45 -1.53
N PHE A 208 11.19 3.05 -2.61
CA PHE A 208 11.06 1.64 -2.99
C PHE A 208 12.44 1.02 -3.25
N SER A 209 13.30 1.72 -3.99
CA SER A 209 14.67 1.27 -4.30
C SER A 209 15.52 1.12 -3.01
N LEU A 210 15.40 2.04 -2.06
CA LEU A 210 16.07 1.95 -0.75
C LEU A 210 15.69 0.68 0.03
N CYS A 211 14.45 0.19 -0.16
CA CYS A 211 13.91 -1.02 0.49
C CYS A 211 14.21 -2.30 -0.30
N GLY A 212 14.91 -2.21 -1.45
CA GLY A 212 15.16 -3.35 -2.33
C GLY A 212 13.94 -3.80 -3.14
N LEU A 213 12.94 -2.94 -3.28
CA LEU A 213 11.73 -3.21 -4.06
C LEU A 213 11.84 -2.47 -5.39
N VAL A 214 12.00 -3.23 -6.47
CA VAL A 214 12.08 -2.68 -7.84
C VAL A 214 11.13 -3.44 -8.77
N ALA A 215 10.64 -2.75 -9.80
CA ALA A 215 9.70 -3.32 -10.75
C ALA A 215 10.44 -4.16 -11.78
N LYS A 216 10.13 -5.47 -11.88
CA LYS A 216 10.58 -6.36 -12.97
C LYS A 216 12.10 -6.44 -13.17
N GLU A 217 12.88 -6.06 -12.17
CA GLU A 217 14.34 -6.00 -12.21
C GLU A 217 14.96 -6.57 -10.92
N ASN A 218 16.28 -6.76 -10.93
CA ASN A 218 17.02 -7.03 -9.70
C ASN A 218 17.38 -5.71 -9.02
N PHE A 219 17.20 -5.64 -7.69
CA PHE A 219 17.60 -4.46 -6.93
C PHE A 219 19.13 -4.31 -6.93
N GLN A 220 19.58 -3.06 -6.87
CA GLN A 220 21.00 -2.72 -6.81
C GLN A 220 21.40 -2.53 -5.34
N VAL A 221 22.37 -3.32 -4.86
CA VAL A 221 22.77 -3.33 -3.43
C VAL A 221 23.26 -1.95 -2.99
N ASP A 222 23.98 -1.24 -3.86
CA ASP A 222 24.47 0.13 -3.69
C ASP A 222 23.36 1.18 -3.53
N GLN A 223 22.13 0.88 -3.94
CA GLN A 223 20.98 1.76 -3.76
C GLN A 223 20.23 1.49 -2.45
N LEU A 224 20.47 0.37 -1.78
CA LEU A 224 19.81 0.05 -0.52
C LEU A 224 20.22 1.03 0.59
N HIS A 225 19.37 1.19 1.61
CA HIS A 225 19.80 1.88 2.82
C HIS A 225 20.82 1.03 3.63
N ALA A 226 21.66 1.69 4.42
CA ALA A 226 22.81 1.07 5.10
C ALA A 226 22.46 -0.23 5.88
N PRO A 227 21.38 -0.30 6.68
CA PRO A 227 21.05 -1.54 7.38
C PRO A 227 20.85 -2.76 6.46
N LEU A 228 20.25 -2.61 5.28
CA LEU A 228 20.06 -3.72 4.33
C LEU A 228 21.37 -4.08 3.61
N LYS A 229 22.20 -3.08 3.29
CA LYS A 229 23.54 -3.32 2.73
C LYS A 229 24.38 -4.18 3.66
N ASP A 230 24.37 -3.84 4.95
CA ASP A 230 25.18 -4.53 5.95
C ASP A 230 24.71 -5.98 6.15
N ILE A 231 23.39 -6.24 6.05
CA ILE A 231 22.82 -7.60 6.10
C ILE A 231 23.29 -8.45 4.91
N LEU A 232 23.39 -7.84 3.72
CA LEU A 232 23.82 -8.52 2.51
C LEU A 232 25.34 -8.60 2.35
N SER A 233 26.10 -8.04 3.29
CA SER A 233 27.56 -8.06 3.24
C SER A 233 28.12 -9.46 3.49
N THR A 234 29.19 -9.81 2.79
CA THR A 234 29.86 -11.11 2.94
C THR A 234 30.48 -11.32 4.34
N ASP A 235 30.74 -10.24 5.07
CA ASP A 235 31.27 -10.23 6.44
C ASP A 235 30.20 -9.93 7.50
N PHE A 236 28.92 -10.16 7.19
CA PHE A 236 27.81 -9.88 8.08
C PHE A 236 28.00 -10.46 9.48
N ASP A 237 28.04 -9.55 10.47
CA ASP A 237 28.09 -9.88 11.89
C ASP A 237 26.81 -9.37 12.55
N VAL A 238 25.94 -10.30 12.91
CA VAL A 238 24.65 -10.02 13.54
C VAL A 238 24.78 -9.24 14.86
N ARG A 239 25.87 -9.39 15.61
CA ARG A 239 26.07 -8.67 16.88
C ARG A 239 26.47 -7.23 16.61
N LYS A 240 27.39 -7.00 15.67
CA LYS A 240 27.77 -5.64 15.25
C LYS A 240 26.59 -4.91 14.63
N TRP A 241 25.83 -5.58 13.75
CA TRP A 241 24.65 -5.01 13.12
C TRP A 241 23.61 -4.59 14.18
N HIS A 242 23.27 -5.48 15.13
CA HIS A 242 22.35 -5.14 16.21
C HIS A 242 22.87 -4.00 17.09
N ALA A 243 24.18 -3.91 17.35
CA ALA A 243 24.75 -2.80 18.11
C ALA A 243 24.61 -1.46 17.37
N SER A 244 24.90 -1.44 16.07
CA SER A 244 24.80 -0.26 15.20
C SER A 244 23.35 0.21 15.00
N TYR A 245 22.42 -0.73 14.87
CA TYR A 245 21.03 -0.46 14.52
C TYR A 245 20.05 -0.72 15.68
N LYS A 246 20.52 -0.77 16.93
CA LYS A 246 19.65 -0.98 18.11
C LYS A 246 18.47 -0.01 18.14
N HIS A 247 18.69 1.24 17.73
CA HIS A 247 17.68 2.30 17.65
C HIS A 247 16.57 2.04 16.61
N LEU A 248 16.79 1.14 15.66
CA LEU A 248 15.80 0.70 14.68
C LEU A 248 14.93 -0.45 15.20
N VAL A 249 15.29 -1.08 16.33
CA VAL A 249 14.69 -2.32 16.85
C VAL A 249 13.99 -2.11 18.20
N THR A 250 13.69 -0.87 18.63
CA THR A 250 13.27 -0.57 20.01
C THR A 250 12.09 -1.42 20.56
N GLU A 251 12.48 -2.32 21.48
CA GLU A 251 11.88 -2.81 22.73
C GLU A 251 10.36 -3.02 22.80
N GLU A 252 9.91 -4.22 22.41
CA GLU A 252 8.82 -5.02 23.04
C GLU A 252 8.43 -6.27 22.23
N ALA A 253 9.05 -6.53 21.07
CA ALA A 253 8.83 -7.78 20.36
C ALA A 253 9.70 -8.89 20.96
N GLU A 254 9.06 -9.87 21.60
CA GLU A 254 9.67 -11.18 21.85
C GLU A 254 10.31 -11.67 20.55
N ARG A 255 11.61 -11.96 20.63
CA ARG A 255 12.42 -12.41 19.51
C ARG A 255 12.03 -13.85 19.20
N GLU A 256 10.97 -14.06 18.44
CA GLU A 256 10.88 -15.30 17.68
C GLU A 256 12.03 -15.31 16.68
N LEU A 257 12.91 -16.29 16.84
CA LEU A 257 14.00 -16.57 15.93
C LEU A 257 13.42 -16.68 14.52
N VAL A 258 13.70 -15.67 13.69
CA VAL A 258 13.45 -15.71 12.25
C VAL A 258 14.19 -16.93 11.71
N ARG A 259 13.47 -18.05 11.53
CA ARG A 259 13.93 -19.12 10.66
C ARG A 259 13.85 -18.56 9.25
N VAL A 260 14.99 -18.15 8.72
CA VAL A 260 15.16 -17.85 7.29
C VAL A 260 15.11 -19.19 6.55
N SER A 261 13.92 -19.78 6.45
CA SER A 261 13.60 -20.54 5.23
C SER A 261 13.18 -19.49 4.22
N ALA A 262 13.83 -19.47 3.06
CA ALA A 262 13.38 -18.67 1.93
C ALA A 262 11.88 -18.90 1.73
N PRO A 263 11.05 -17.85 1.58
CA PRO A 263 9.68 -18.04 1.13
C PRO A 263 9.73 -18.81 -0.19
N ASP A 264 8.82 -19.74 -0.42
CA ASP A 264 8.62 -20.29 -1.76
C ASP A 264 8.24 -19.11 -2.65
N TRP A 265 9.19 -18.60 -3.42
CA TRP A 265 8.99 -17.46 -4.30
C TRP A 265 7.88 -17.83 -5.27
N TYR A 266 6.81 -17.03 -5.28
CA TYR A 266 5.72 -17.23 -6.23
C TYR A 266 6.20 -16.86 -7.64
N ILE A 267 6.53 -17.88 -8.41
CA ILE A 267 6.57 -17.83 -9.86
C ILE A 267 5.17 -18.26 -10.32
N PRO A 268 4.42 -17.44 -11.07
CA PRO A 268 3.08 -17.81 -11.56
C PRO A 268 3.19 -18.94 -12.61
N GLU A 269 3.35 -20.19 -12.16
CA GLU A 269 3.45 -21.36 -13.06
C GLU A 269 2.11 -22.10 -13.24
N LYS A 270 1.03 -21.68 -12.58
CA LYS A 270 -0.21 -22.48 -12.55
C LYS A 270 -1.49 -21.67 -12.77
N GLU A 271 -1.58 -21.00 -13.92
CA GLU A 271 -2.87 -20.62 -14.49
C GLU A 271 -3.44 -21.80 -15.29
N ARG A 272 -4.17 -22.71 -14.64
CA ARG A 272 -4.92 -23.78 -15.34
C ARG A 272 -6.40 -23.85 -15.01
N SER A 273 -6.97 -22.86 -14.34
CA SER A 273 -8.36 -22.93 -13.88
C SER A 273 -9.09 -21.60 -13.99
N THR A 274 -9.22 -21.08 -15.21
CA THR A 274 -10.19 -20.02 -15.53
C THR A 274 -11.44 -20.65 -16.14
N LEU A 275 -12.62 -20.06 -15.87
CA LEU A 275 -13.91 -20.44 -16.50
C LEU A 275 -13.81 -20.52 -18.03
N PHE A 276 -12.90 -19.73 -18.60
CA PHE A 276 -12.55 -19.68 -20.01
C PHE A 276 -12.00 -21.02 -20.54
N CYS A 277 -11.15 -21.72 -19.79
CA CYS A 277 -10.69 -23.07 -20.16
C CYS A 277 -11.85 -24.05 -20.19
N CYS A 278 -12.79 -23.98 -19.23
CA CYS A 278 -13.96 -24.84 -19.20
C CYS A 278 -14.88 -24.60 -20.42
N LEU A 279 -15.07 -23.35 -20.84
CA LEU A 279 -15.88 -23.00 -22.00
C LEU A 279 -15.20 -23.39 -23.33
N SER A 280 -13.87 -23.35 -23.42
CA SER A 280 -13.15 -23.78 -24.62
C SER A 280 -13.19 -25.29 -24.88
N TYR A 281 -13.42 -26.11 -23.83
CA TYR A 281 -13.55 -27.56 -24.00
C TYR A 281 -14.93 -27.99 -24.53
N ASP A 282 -15.95 -27.14 -24.42
CA ASP A 282 -17.33 -27.41 -24.87
C ASP A 282 -17.59 -26.99 -26.32
N SER A 283 -16.64 -26.32 -26.96
CA SER A 283 -16.74 -25.85 -28.34
C SER A 283 -15.64 -26.48 -29.18
N ASP A 284 -15.98 -27.07 -30.33
CA ASP A 284 -15.03 -27.58 -31.35
C ASP A 284 -14.17 -26.46 -32.01
N VAL A 285 -14.09 -25.29 -31.38
CA VAL A 285 -13.39 -24.09 -31.85
C VAL A 285 -12.02 -24.05 -31.20
N LEU A 286 -10.96 -23.81 -31.98
CA LEU A 286 -9.61 -23.70 -31.44
C LEU A 286 -9.57 -22.55 -30.40
N PRO A 287 -8.92 -22.73 -29.23
CA PRO A 287 -8.96 -21.75 -28.13
C PRO A 287 -8.59 -20.32 -28.53
N HIS A 288 -7.70 -20.15 -29.52
CA HIS A 288 -7.29 -18.85 -30.04
C HIS A 288 -8.37 -18.18 -30.90
N GLU A 289 -9.15 -18.94 -31.67
CA GLU A 289 -10.26 -18.44 -32.48
C GLU A 289 -11.43 -18.00 -31.58
N TYR A 290 -11.73 -18.80 -30.55
CA TYR A 290 -12.73 -18.45 -29.53
C TYR A 290 -12.30 -17.20 -28.74
N ALA A 291 -11.03 -17.13 -28.33
CA ALA A 291 -10.48 -15.94 -27.67
C ALA A 291 -10.59 -14.70 -28.55
N SER A 292 -10.22 -14.79 -29.84
CA SER A 292 -10.30 -13.67 -30.77
C SER A 292 -11.75 -13.22 -30.99
N ALA A 293 -12.67 -14.15 -31.25
CA ALA A 293 -14.08 -13.85 -31.47
C ALA A 293 -14.75 -13.21 -30.24
N LEU A 294 -14.52 -13.77 -29.04
CA LEU A 294 -15.04 -13.22 -27.80
C LEU A 294 -14.44 -11.83 -27.52
N THR A 295 -13.15 -11.64 -27.79
CA THR A 295 -12.49 -10.35 -27.57
C THR A 295 -13.04 -9.28 -28.52
N ASN A 296 -13.22 -9.60 -29.79
CA ASN A 296 -13.84 -8.71 -30.78
C ASN A 296 -15.28 -8.35 -30.38
N TYR A 297 -16.05 -9.33 -29.90
CA TYR A 297 -17.39 -9.06 -29.38
C TYR A 297 -17.36 -8.16 -28.14
N MET A 298 -16.49 -8.45 -27.17
CA MET A 298 -16.32 -7.62 -25.97
C MET A 298 -15.93 -6.17 -26.31
N ALA A 299 -15.13 -5.97 -27.36
CA ALA A 299 -14.76 -4.63 -27.84
C ALA A 299 -15.94 -3.82 -28.41
N THR A 300 -17.06 -4.48 -28.76
CA THR A 300 -18.30 -3.81 -29.19
C THR A 300 -19.23 -3.43 -28.04
N LEU A 301 -18.92 -3.82 -26.80
CA LEU A 301 -19.75 -3.53 -25.64
C LEU A 301 -19.37 -2.17 -25.04
N ASP A 302 -20.32 -1.23 -25.04
CA ASP A 302 -20.14 0.12 -24.46
C ASP A 302 -19.72 0.06 -22.98
N ASP A 303 -20.18 -0.94 -22.23
CA ASP A 303 -19.82 -1.17 -20.83
C ASP A 303 -18.33 -1.49 -20.61
N LEU A 304 -17.60 -1.89 -21.66
CA LEU A 304 -16.18 -2.24 -21.63
C LEU A 304 -15.29 -1.18 -22.30
N LEU A 305 -15.86 -0.03 -22.66
CA LEU A 305 -15.15 1.03 -23.35
C LEU A 305 -14.05 1.64 -22.46
N GLY A 306 -12.82 1.68 -22.98
CA GLY A 306 -11.63 2.12 -22.25
C GLY A 306 -11.06 1.09 -21.26
N LEU A 307 -11.69 -0.09 -21.16
CA LEU A 307 -11.08 -1.26 -20.54
C LEU A 307 -10.28 -2.02 -21.58
N LEU A 308 -10.84 -2.34 -22.75
CA LEU A 308 -10.18 -3.14 -23.80
C LEU A 308 -9.28 -2.26 -24.69
N ASP A 309 -8.04 -2.01 -24.26
CA ASP A 309 -7.00 -1.32 -25.04
C ASP A 309 -6.21 -2.29 -25.93
N GLU A 310 -5.54 -1.74 -26.95
CA GLU A 310 -4.73 -2.52 -27.92
C GLU A 310 -3.69 -3.41 -27.24
N GLU A 311 -3.12 -2.98 -26.11
CA GLU A 311 -2.18 -3.78 -25.33
C GLU A 311 -2.83 -5.05 -24.73
N TYR A 312 -4.06 -4.96 -24.22
CA TYR A 312 -4.82 -6.14 -23.79
C TYR A 312 -5.22 -7.05 -24.96
N LEU A 313 -5.58 -6.47 -26.10
CA LEU A 313 -5.94 -7.22 -27.30
C LEU A 313 -4.73 -8.01 -27.84
N VAL A 314 -3.54 -7.39 -27.84
CA VAL A 314 -2.26 -8.02 -28.22
C VAL A 314 -1.84 -9.09 -27.21
N TRP A 315 -1.91 -8.81 -25.90
CA TRP A 315 -1.61 -9.79 -24.86
C TRP A 315 -2.52 -11.03 -24.96
N ARG A 316 -3.82 -10.83 -25.23
CA ARG A 316 -4.81 -11.91 -25.31
C ARG A 316 -4.76 -12.70 -26.63
N SER A 317 -4.42 -12.05 -27.75
CA SER A 317 -4.21 -12.74 -29.04
C SER A 317 -2.85 -13.43 -29.15
N GLY A 318 -1.87 -13.03 -28.34
CA GLY A 318 -0.52 -13.58 -28.28
C GLY A 318 -0.33 -14.84 -27.42
N ILE A 319 -1.40 -15.53 -27.01
CA ILE A 319 -1.29 -16.83 -26.31
C ILE A 319 -0.82 -17.90 -27.30
N THR A 320 0.44 -17.82 -27.71
CA THR A 320 1.22 -18.90 -28.33
C THR A 320 2.70 -18.57 -28.12
N LYS A 321 3.26 -19.10 -27.02
CA LYS A 321 4.68 -19.09 -26.62
C LYS A 321 5.22 -17.75 -26.10
N ILE A 322 5.41 -17.67 -24.78
CA ILE A 322 6.49 -16.88 -24.18
C ILE A 322 7.43 -17.86 -23.47
N ALA A 323 8.62 -18.02 -24.02
CA ALA A 323 9.76 -18.64 -23.36
C ALA A 323 10.64 -17.50 -22.82
N VAL A 324 10.87 -17.46 -21.51
CA VAL A 324 11.90 -16.60 -20.92
C VAL A 324 13.10 -17.48 -20.61
N VAL A 325 14.20 -17.22 -21.32
CA VAL A 325 15.51 -17.82 -21.04
C VAL A 325 16.11 -17.11 -19.84
N ILE A 326 16.44 -17.84 -18.78
CA ILE A 326 17.48 -17.41 -17.85
C ILE A 326 18.61 -18.44 -17.93
N SER A 327 19.68 -18.03 -18.58
CA SER A 327 20.95 -18.75 -18.69
C SER A 327 21.69 -18.77 -17.35
N GLY A 328 22.21 -19.94 -16.97
CA GLY A 328 23.38 -20.01 -16.09
C GLY A 328 23.24 -20.96 -14.90
N LEU A 329 23.33 -22.27 -15.16
CA LEU A 329 23.91 -23.38 -14.35
C LEU A 329 23.19 -24.71 -14.64
N PRO A 330 23.88 -25.87 -14.58
CA PRO A 330 23.50 -27.06 -15.33
C PRO A 330 22.25 -27.74 -14.76
N ALA A 331 21.29 -28.00 -15.64
CA ALA A 331 20.10 -28.77 -15.33
C ALA A 331 20.46 -30.22 -14.97
N VAL A 332 20.26 -30.59 -13.70
CA VAL A 332 20.10 -31.98 -13.31
C VAL A 332 18.63 -32.33 -13.52
N ARG A 333 18.34 -33.18 -14.52
CA ARG A 333 17.00 -33.69 -14.78
C ARG A 333 16.61 -34.72 -13.71
N PRO A 334 15.42 -34.65 -13.09
CA PRO A 334 14.78 -35.80 -12.52
C PRO A 334 13.96 -36.52 -13.61
N ASP A 335 14.29 -37.79 -13.81
CA ASP A 335 13.58 -38.73 -14.68
C ASP A 335 12.22 -39.08 -14.05
N CYS A 336 11.11 -38.62 -14.64
CA CYS A 336 9.76 -39.04 -14.25
C CYS A 336 9.15 -39.89 -15.37
N ARG A 337 9.33 -41.21 -15.27
CA ARG A 337 8.50 -42.18 -15.99
C ARG A 337 7.08 -42.14 -15.40
N LEU A 338 6.12 -41.75 -16.22
CA LEU A 338 4.70 -42.00 -15.99
C LEU A 338 4.47 -43.52 -16.09
N SER A 339 4.01 -44.14 -15.01
CA SER A 339 3.45 -45.49 -15.05
C SER A 339 2.01 -45.39 -15.57
N GLU A 340 1.79 -45.94 -16.77
CA GLU A 340 0.47 -46.14 -17.37
C GLU A 340 -0.35 -47.13 -16.52
N GLY A 341 -1.51 -46.68 -16.04
CA GLY A 341 -2.55 -47.54 -15.48
C GLY A 341 -3.47 -48.01 -16.60
N VAL A 342 -3.35 -49.28 -16.93
CA VAL A 342 -4.11 -50.01 -17.96
C VAL A 342 -5.57 -50.21 -17.55
N LEU A 343 -6.46 -50.02 -18.52
CA LEU A 343 -7.86 -50.44 -18.55
C LEU A 343 -8.06 -51.90 -18.13
N ARG A 344 -8.86 -52.12 -17.06
CA ARG A 344 -10.04 -53.02 -17.03
C ARG A 344 -10.75 -52.95 -15.68
#